data_AF-A0A849H8V6-F1
#
_entry.id   AF-A0A849H8V6-F1
#
_cell.length_a   1.000
_cell.length_b   1.000
_cell.length_c   1.000
_cell.angle_alpha   90.00
_cell.angle_beta   90.00
_cell.angle_gamma   90.00
#
_symmetry.space_group_name_H-M   'P 1'
#
loop_
_entity.id
_entity.type
_entity.pdbx_description
1 polymer ?
#
loop_
_entity_poly.entity_id
_entity_poly.type
_entity_poly.pdbx_seq_one_letter_code
_entity_poly.pdbx_strand_id
1 'polypeptide(L)'
;MLTKDQLAELYRGLQKERVLTVYVDGVGQDPASRRVWRRRLDQELEREAHRIRLKDSKEKEAFYAAQTWVLKELDAYESFLPGKGYVAFATPGELLHAESLPVQVPTLARWEMGARVSPYIRGLKQLRPMITALVDGRRARVFRYQEGEITEVADLRADTFMGDISESASSPRPGKTSGSRGETGTDTAKKLLDVGTERMLKEVKDLVT
;
A
#
# COMPACT_ATOMS: atom_id res chain seq x y z
N MET A 1 12.30 6.85 -6.77
CA MET A 1 11.81 5.52 -7.16
C MET A 1 11.88 5.38 -8.66
N LEU A 2 12.35 4.23 -9.15
CA LEU A 2 12.28 3.86 -10.56
C LEU A 2 10.82 3.90 -11.01
N THR A 3 10.58 4.51 -12.16
CA THR A 3 9.29 4.41 -12.86
C THR A 3 9.08 2.99 -13.39
N LYS A 4 7.85 2.68 -13.83
CA LYS A 4 7.54 1.40 -14.46
C LYS A 4 8.47 1.11 -15.65
N ASP A 5 8.76 2.12 -16.46
CA ASP A 5 9.56 1.96 -17.67
C ASP A 5 11.05 1.79 -17.34
N GLN A 6 11.57 2.56 -16.38
CA GLN A 6 12.94 2.38 -15.87
C GLN A 6 13.14 1.00 -15.22
N LEU A 7 12.17 0.51 -14.46
CA LEU A 7 12.23 -0.83 -13.89
C LEU A 7 12.18 -1.92 -14.98
N ALA A 8 11.38 -1.71 -16.04
CA ALA A 8 11.31 -2.63 -17.17
C ALA A 8 12.61 -2.65 -17.99
N GLU A 9 13.28 -1.50 -18.12
CA GLU A 9 14.60 -1.40 -18.75
C GLU A 9 15.67 -2.11 -17.91
N LEU A 10 15.75 -1.82 -16.61
CA LEU A 10 16.66 -2.49 -15.67
C LEU A 10 16.43 -4.01 -15.69
N TYR A 11 15.17 -4.45 -15.59
CA TYR A 11 14.85 -5.87 -15.60
C TYR A 11 15.31 -6.56 -16.90
N ARG A 12 15.11 -5.93 -18.06
CA ARG A 12 15.56 -6.46 -19.36
C ARG A 12 17.07 -6.53 -19.46
N GLY A 13 17.80 -5.51 -19.00
CA GLY A 13 19.26 -5.48 -18.99
C GLY A 13 19.85 -6.63 -18.17
N LEU A 14 19.21 -6.96 -17.05
CA LEU A 14 19.74 -7.94 -16.10
C LEU A 14 19.36 -9.39 -16.37
N GLN A 15 18.45 -9.68 -17.30
CA GLN A 15 17.93 -11.04 -17.52
C GLN A 15 19.01 -12.12 -17.73
N LYS A 16 20.14 -11.73 -18.33
CA LYS A 16 21.25 -12.65 -18.66
C LYS A 16 22.46 -12.49 -17.75
N GLU A 17 22.33 -11.74 -16.66
CA GLU A 17 23.39 -11.52 -15.69
C GLU A 17 23.12 -12.23 -14.38
N ARG A 18 24.18 -12.58 -13.66
CA ARG A 18 24.07 -12.99 -12.27
C ARG A 18 23.97 -11.76 -11.39
N VAL A 19 22.86 -11.66 -10.68
CA VAL A 19 22.52 -10.50 -9.87
C VAL A 19 22.21 -10.94 -8.44
N LEU A 20 22.83 -10.25 -7.50
CA LEU A 20 22.45 -10.25 -6.10
C LEU A 20 21.29 -9.26 -5.94
N THR A 21 20.10 -9.80 -5.71
CA THR A 21 18.94 -9.02 -5.33
C THR A 21 18.80 -9.02 -3.82
N VAL A 22 18.79 -7.84 -3.21
CA VAL A 22 18.58 -7.65 -1.78
C VAL A 22 17.36 -6.77 -1.56
N TYR A 23 16.48 -7.21 -0.67
CA TYR A 23 15.47 -6.36 -0.04
C TYR A 23 15.66 -6.39 1.47
N VAL A 24 15.43 -5.25 2.11
CA VAL A 24 15.53 -5.13 3.56
C VAL A 24 14.29 -4.44 4.09
N ASP A 25 13.64 -5.06 5.07
CA ASP A 25 12.58 -4.43 5.85
C ASP A 25 13.17 -3.34 6.76
N GLY A 26 12.73 -2.10 6.56
CA GLY A 26 13.11 -0.94 7.35
C GLY A 26 12.20 -0.66 8.54
N VAL A 27 11.07 -1.37 8.67
CA VAL A 27 10.10 -1.15 9.75
C VAL A 27 10.62 -1.79 11.04
N GLY A 28 11.23 -0.96 11.89
CA GLY A 28 11.53 -1.28 13.29
C GLY A 28 10.53 -0.58 14.21
N GLN A 29 9.67 -1.34 14.89
CA GLN A 29 8.69 -0.77 15.83
C GLN A 29 9.29 -0.34 17.18
N ASP A 30 10.54 -0.69 17.45
CA ASP A 30 11.15 -0.55 18.78
C ASP A 30 12.53 0.13 18.70
N PRO A 31 12.78 1.22 19.45
CA PRO A 31 14.10 1.82 19.62
C PRO A 31 15.19 0.87 20.13
N ALA A 32 14.84 -0.23 20.81
CA ALA A 32 15.77 -1.29 21.20
C ALA A 32 16.15 -2.23 20.03
N SER A 33 15.42 -2.16 18.92
CA SER A 33 15.67 -2.94 17.69
C SER A 33 16.59 -2.23 16.69
N ARG A 34 17.36 -1.22 17.12
CA ARG A 34 18.42 -0.59 16.31
C ARG A 34 19.32 -1.70 15.74
N ARG A 35 19.50 -1.72 14.42
CA ARG A 35 20.28 -2.73 13.67
C ARG A 35 19.69 -4.14 13.55
N VAL A 36 18.43 -4.40 13.95
CA VAL A 36 17.78 -5.70 13.68
C VAL A 36 17.73 -6.01 12.18
N TRP A 37 17.54 -4.98 11.34
CA TRP A 37 17.57 -5.13 9.88
C TRP A 37 18.92 -5.66 9.37
N ARG A 38 20.06 -5.21 9.94
CA ARG A 38 21.40 -5.73 9.59
C ARG A 38 21.49 -7.21 9.90
N ARG A 39 21.12 -7.62 11.12
CA ARG A 39 21.14 -9.03 11.52
C ARG A 39 20.27 -9.90 10.61
N ARG A 40 19.07 -9.44 10.24
CA ARG A 40 18.18 -10.17 9.32
C ARG A 40 18.78 -10.27 7.92
N LEU A 41 19.41 -9.20 7.44
CA LEU A 41 20.11 -9.20 6.16
C LEU A 41 21.30 -10.16 6.18
N ASP A 42 22.14 -10.10 7.21
CA ASP A 42 23.29 -11.00 7.39
C ASP A 42 22.86 -12.46 7.37
N GLN A 43 21.77 -12.80 8.08
CA GLN A 43 21.20 -14.15 8.05
C GLN A 43 20.75 -14.58 6.65
N GLU A 44 20.12 -13.71 5.88
CA GLU A 44 19.70 -14.03 4.51
C GLU A 44 20.90 -14.17 3.56
N LEU A 45 21.92 -13.31 3.69
CA LEU A 45 23.16 -13.41 2.91
C LEU A 45 23.95 -14.67 3.26
N GLU A 46 24.01 -15.04 4.53
CA GLU A 46 24.62 -16.29 4.97
C GLU A 46 23.87 -17.50 4.42
N ARG A 47 22.53 -17.53 4.55
CA ARG A 47 21.71 -18.61 3.95
C ARG A 47 21.98 -18.74 2.46
N GLU A 48 22.13 -17.62 1.78
CA GLU A 48 22.43 -17.60 0.35
C GLU A 48 23.83 -18.12 0.03
N ALA A 49 24.85 -17.68 0.78
CA ALA A 49 26.21 -18.19 0.65
C ALA A 49 26.29 -19.70 0.91
N HIS A 50 25.49 -20.23 1.83
CA HIS A 50 25.38 -21.67 2.08
C HIS A 50 24.67 -22.39 0.94
N ARG A 51 23.65 -21.78 0.33
CA ARG A 51 22.96 -22.34 -0.85
C ARG A 51 23.87 -22.44 -2.07
N ILE A 52 24.79 -21.49 -2.23
CA ILE A 52 25.83 -21.49 -3.28
C ILE A 52 26.91 -22.58 -3.01
N ARG A 53 27.03 -23.09 -1.77
CA ARG A 53 28.08 -24.06 -1.38
C ARG A 53 27.72 -25.52 -1.70
N LEU A 54 28.30 -26.00 -2.80
CA LEU A 54 29.14 -27.22 -2.91
C LEU A 54 29.73 -27.39 -4.34
N LYS A 55 29.41 -26.52 -5.32
CA LYS A 55 29.71 -26.81 -6.74
C LYS A 55 30.59 -25.83 -7.51
N ASP A 56 30.76 -24.56 -7.11
CA ASP A 56 31.63 -23.62 -7.86
C ASP A 56 32.28 -22.53 -6.97
N SER A 57 33.61 -22.51 -6.91
CA SER A 57 34.39 -21.48 -6.19
C SER A 57 34.26 -20.10 -6.82
N LYS A 58 34.14 -20.02 -8.16
CA LYS A 58 34.04 -18.75 -8.89
C LYS A 58 32.69 -18.07 -8.65
N GLU A 59 31.61 -18.86 -8.59
CA GLU A 59 30.28 -18.32 -8.28
C GLU A 59 30.23 -17.75 -6.86
N LYS A 60 30.94 -18.38 -5.92
CA LYS A 60 31.07 -17.90 -4.55
C LYS A 60 31.84 -16.58 -4.46
N GLU A 61 32.96 -16.46 -5.16
CA GLU A 61 33.73 -15.20 -5.23
C GLU A 61 32.90 -14.07 -5.86
N ALA A 62 32.20 -14.36 -6.96
CA ALA A 62 31.30 -13.43 -7.62
C ALA A 62 30.18 -12.93 -6.71
N PHE A 63 29.57 -13.82 -5.92
CA PHE A 63 28.57 -13.47 -4.92
C PHE A 63 29.14 -12.53 -3.84
N TYR A 64 30.32 -12.84 -3.29
CA TYR A 64 30.92 -11.99 -2.26
C TYR A 64 31.29 -10.60 -2.80
N ALA A 65 31.76 -10.51 -4.04
CA ALA A 65 32.03 -9.22 -4.68
C ALA A 65 30.74 -8.37 -4.77
N ALA A 66 29.63 -8.97 -5.21
CA ALA A 66 28.32 -8.30 -5.24
C ALA A 66 27.83 -7.93 -3.83
N GLN A 67 28.04 -8.79 -2.85
CA GLN A 67 27.71 -8.54 -1.44
C GLN A 67 28.46 -7.32 -0.90
N THR A 68 29.75 -7.19 -1.20
CA THR A 68 30.58 -6.05 -0.76
C THR A 68 30.00 -4.73 -1.24
N TRP A 69 29.53 -4.64 -2.49
CA TRP A 69 28.89 -3.45 -3.01
C TRP A 69 27.63 -3.06 -2.22
N VAL A 70 26.76 -4.04 -1.93
CA VAL A 70 25.52 -3.79 -1.18
C VAL A 70 25.81 -3.38 0.27
N LEU A 71 26.74 -4.07 0.95
CA LEU A 71 27.08 -3.76 2.34
C LEU A 71 27.74 -2.39 2.46
N LYS A 72 28.62 -2.02 1.53
CA LYS A 72 29.25 -0.70 1.49
C LYS A 72 28.22 0.43 1.40
N GLU A 73 27.18 0.26 0.59
CA GLU A 73 26.08 1.24 0.49
C GLU A 73 25.28 1.31 1.80
N LEU A 74 24.99 0.16 2.40
CA LEU A 74 24.23 0.07 3.66
C LEU A 74 25.01 0.55 4.89
N ASP A 75 26.34 0.56 4.84
CA ASP A 75 27.19 1.08 5.91
C ASP A 75 26.97 2.58 6.15
N ALA A 76 26.45 3.31 5.16
CA ALA A 76 26.04 4.70 5.32
C ALA A 76 24.89 4.89 6.34
N TYR A 77 24.17 3.82 6.70
CA TYR A 77 23.01 3.87 7.60
C TYR A 77 23.33 3.28 8.98
N GLU A 78 23.64 4.10 9.97
CA GLU A 78 24.09 3.58 11.28
C GLU A 78 23.01 2.86 12.11
N SER A 79 21.78 3.38 12.13
CA SER A 79 20.73 2.94 13.07
C SER A 79 19.46 2.48 12.37
N PHE A 80 18.92 3.29 11.47
CA PHE A 80 17.67 3.04 10.76
C PHE A 80 17.88 3.21 9.26
N LEU A 81 17.08 2.51 8.46
CA LEU A 81 16.99 2.78 7.04
C LEU A 81 16.17 4.06 6.81
N PRO A 82 16.42 4.81 5.72
CA PRO A 82 15.71 6.06 5.44
C PRO A 82 14.21 5.88 5.17
N GLY A 83 13.80 4.67 4.75
CA GLY A 83 12.42 4.35 4.38
C GLY A 83 11.89 3.10 5.07
N LYS A 84 10.62 2.77 4.77
CA LYS A 84 9.96 1.55 5.27
C LYS A 84 10.59 0.28 4.67
N GLY A 85 11.32 0.40 3.57
CA GLY A 85 12.08 -0.67 2.96
C GLY A 85 13.34 -0.18 2.26
N TYR A 86 14.17 -1.11 1.83
CA TYR A 86 15.35 -0.85 0.99
C TYR A 86 15.50 -1.96 -0.04
N VAL A 87 16.05 -1.62 -1.20
CA VAL A 87 16.37 -2.55 -2.27
C VAL A 87 17.75 -2.27 -2.84
N ALA A 88 18.48 -3.33 -3.19
CA ALA A 88 19.68 -3.23 -3.99
C ALA A 88 19.76 -4.36 -5.03
N PHE A 89 20.28 -4.03 -6.21
CA PHE A 89 20.65 -4.95 -7.27
C PHE A 89 22.14 -4.76 -7.55
N ALA A 90 22.94 -5.81 -7.37
CA ALA A 90 24.38 -5.76 -7.58
C ALA A 90 24.85 -6.95 -8.41
N THR A 91 25.81 -6.71 -9.29
CA THR A 91 26.60 -7.74 -9.98
C THR A 91 27.95 -7.87 -9.30
N PRO A 92 28.82 -8.81 -9.69
CA PRO A 92 30.18 -8.86 -9.15
C PRO A 92 30.99 -7.60 -9.45
N GLY A 93 30.68 -6.93 -10.58
CA GLY A 93 31.41 -5.76 -11.05
C GLY A 93 30.97 -4.47 -10.39
N GLU A 94 29.67 -4.30 -10.12
CA GLU A 94 29.13 -3.02 -9.68
C GLU A 94 27.79 -3.12 -8.93
N LEU A 95 27.46 -2.03 -8.23
CA LEU A 95 26.12 -1.77 -7.73
C LEU A 95 25.30 -1.09 -8.82
N LEU A 96 24.33 -1.80 -9.39
CA LEU A 96 23.53 -1.30 -10.51
C LEU A 96 22.43 -0.34 -10.04
N HIS A 97 21.84 -0.64 -8.89
CA HIS A 97 20.77 0.17 -8.32
C HIS A 97 20.65 -0.09 -6.83
N ALA A 98 20.48 0.97 -6.06
CA ALA A 98 20.16 0.93 -4.64
C ALA A 98 19.19 2.06 -4.32
N GLU A 99 18.18 1.77 -3.50
CA GLU A 99 17.18 2.77 -3.15
C GLU A 99 16.43 2.44 -1.85
N SER A 100 16.05 3.49 -1.11
CA SER A 100 15.04 3.38 -0.06
C SER A 100 13.63 3.37 -0.66
N LEU A 101 12.80 2.46 -0.17
CA LEU A 101 11.42 2.32 -0.58
C LEU A 101 10.47 2.92 0.48
N PRO A 102 9.41 3.64 0.07
CA PRO A 102 8.42 4.20 0.99
C PRO A 102 7.43 3.15 1.51
N VAL A 103 7.61 1.88 1.13
CA VAL A 103 6.75 0.76 1.50
C VAL A 103 7.54 -0.32 2.22
N GLN A 104 6.86 -1.08 3.07
CA GLN A 104 7.46 -2.24 3.71
C GLN A 104 7.69 -3.35 2.69
N VAL A 105 8.88 -3.95 2.71
CA VAL A 105 9.27 -5.09 1.88
C VAL A 105 9.78 -6.24 2.74
N PRO A 106 9.68 -7.50 2.30
CA PRO A 106 10.32 -8.60 3.02
C PRO A 106 11.84 -8.45 3.01
N THR A 107 12.51 -8.80 4.11
CA THR A 107 13.97 -8.98 4.08
C THR A 107 14.30 -10.27 3.34
N LEU A 108 15.07 -10.19 2.26
CA LEU A 108 15.57 -11.33 1.49
C LEU A 108 16.85 -10.97 0.74
N ALA A 109 17.70 -11.97 0.49
CA ALA A 109 18.85 -11.87 -0.40
C ALA A 109 18.88 -13.08 -1.35
N ARG A 110 19.03 -12.87 -2.66
CA ARG A 110 18.99 -13.93 -3.67
C ARG A 110 20.02 -13.69 -4.77
N TRP A 111 20.78 -14.73 -5.10
CA TRP A 111 21.81 -14.77 -6.13
C TRP A 111 21.34 -15.63 -7.30
N GLU A 112 20.77 -14.99 -8.33
CA GLU A 112 20.06 -15.68 -9.40
C GLU A 112 20.33 -15.01 -10.77
N MET A 113 19.87 -15.64 -11.87
CA MET A 113 19.97 -15.06 -13.21
C MET A 113 18.81 -14.08 -13.33
N GLY A 114 19.11 -12.80 -13.56
CA GLY A 114 18.10 -11.75 -13.53
C GLY A 114 17.80 -11.21 -12.14
N ALA A 115 17.35 -9.97 -12.11
CA ALA A 115 16.90 -9.30 -10.89
C ALA A 115 15.50 -9.76 -10.48
N ARG A 116 15.31 -10.00 -9.17
CA ARG A 116 14.01 -10.36 -8.62
C ARG A 116 13.19 -9.11 -8.29
N VAL A 117 12.47 -8.59 -9.27
CA VAL A 117 11.77 -7.29 -9.17
C VAL A 117 10.38 -7.33 -8.52
N SER A 118 9.83 -8.51 -8.22
CA SER A 118 8.43 -8.65 -7.75
C SER A 118 8.08 -7.80 -6.51
N PRO A 119 8.92 -7.73 -5.46
CA PRO A 119 8.65 -6.84 -4.32
C PRO A 119 8.69 -5.35 -4.71
N TYR A 120 9.57 -4.95 -5.63
CA TYR A 120 9.61 -3.58 -6.16
C TYR A 120 8.31 -3.22 -6.88
N ILE A 121 7.80 -4.12 -7.74
CA ILE A 121 6.53 -3.93 -8.46
C ILE A 121 5.37 -3.75 -7.47
N ARG A 122 5.36 -4.53 -6.37
CA ARG A 122 4.35 -4.37 -5.31
C ARG A 122 4.43 -2.98 -4.69
N GLY A 123 5.63 -2.48 -4.41
CA GLY A 123 5.82 -1.12 -3.91
C GLY A 123 5.34 -0.03 -4.88
N LEU A 124 5.62 -0.18 -6.18
CA LEU A 124 5.10 0.73 -7.21
C LEU A 124 3.57 0.77 -7.26
N LYS A 125 2.90 -0.35 -7.00
CA LYS A 125 1.43 -0.40 -6.93
C LYS A 125 0.89 0.31 -5.70
N GLN A 126 1.56 0.20 -4.56
CA GLN A 126 1.15 0.84 -3.31
C GLN A 126 1.33 2.37 -3.31
N LEU A 127 2.17 2.91 -4.19
CA LEU A 127 2.25 4.36 -4.41
C LEU A 127 1.03 4.94 -5.12
N ARG A 128 0.28 4.12 -5.86
CA ARG A 128 -0.93 4.59 -6.54
C ARG A 128 -2.04 4.74 -5.51
N PRO A 129 -2.61 5.94 -5.33
CA PRO A 129 -3.72 6.11 -4.42
C PRO A 129 -4.90 5.25 -4.89
N MET A 130 -5.42 4.42 -3.99
CA MET A 130 -6.65 3.67 -4.19
C MET A 130 -7.73 4.24 -3.29
N ILE A 131 -8.88 4.60 -3.85
CA ILE A 131 -10.04 5.04 -3.07
C ILE A 131 -11.00 3.87 -2.90
N THR A 132 -11.41 3.61 -1.66
CA THR A 132 -12.38 2.59 -1.29
C THR A 132 -13.50 3.22 -0.49
N ALA A 133 -14.74 3.05 -0.92
CA ALA A 133 -15.92 3.48 -0.18
C ALA A 133 -16.62 2.28 0.47
N LEU A 134 -16.84 2.35 1.79
CA LEU A 134 -17.71 1.44 2.52
C LEU A 134 -19.07 2.12 2.68
N VAL A 135 -20.09 1.57 2.05
CA VAL A 135 -21.42 2.17 2.00
C VAL A 135 -22.47 1.22 2.59
N ASP A 136 -23.30 1.76 3.46
CA ASP A 136 -24.55 1.16 3.95
C ASP A 136 -25.68 2.19 3.74
N GLY A 137 -26.95 1.78 3.89
CA GLY A 137 -28.12 2.64 3.64
C GLY A 137 -28.13 3.93 4.48
N ARG A 138 -27.40 3.99 5.59
CA ARG A 138 -27.36 5.18 6.48
C ARG A 138 -26.05 5.94 6.49
N ARG A 139 -24.95 5.33 6.06
CA ARG A 139 -23.60 5.86 6.24
C ARG A 139 -22.67 5.43 5.12
N ALA A 140 -21.81 6.33 4.69
CA ALA A 140 -20.72 6.03 3.78
C ALA A 140 -19.40 6.53 4.36
N ARG A 141 -18.38 5.67 4.40
CA ARG A 141 -17.02 6.03 4.79
C ARG A 141 -16.11 5.85 3.59
N VAL A 142 -15.40 6.89 3.21
CA VAL A 142 -14.47 6.87 2.09
C VAL A 142 -13.06 6.83 2.64
N PHE A 143 -12.26 5.89 2.15
CA PHE A 143 -10.89 5.66 2.56
C PHE A 143 -9.95 5.82 1.37
N ARG A 144 -8.79 6.42 1.61
CA ARG A 144 -7.65 6.45 0.69
C ARG A 144 -6.56 5.51 1.21
N TYR A 145 -6.20 4.54 0.38
CA TYR A 145 -5.05 3.67 0.58
C TYR A 145 -3.87 4.14 -0.26
N GLN A 146 -2.75 4.46 0.40
CA GLN A 146 -1.50 4.86 -0.25
C GLN A 146 -0.32 4.53 0.68
N GLU A 147 0.81 4.07 0.14
CA GLU A 147 2.05 3.81 0.91
C GLU A 147 1.88 2.84 2.10
N GLY A 148 0.92 1.91 1.97
CA GLY A 148 0.60 0.95 3.03
C GLY A 148 -0.28 1.52 4.14
N GLU A 149 -0.73 2.76 4.03
CA GLU A 149 -1.57 3.43 5.02
C GLU A 149 -3.00 3.60 4.50
N ILE A 150 -3.96 3.41 5.41
CA ILE A 150 -5.38 3.67 5.17
C ILE A 150 -5.75 4.94 5.92
N THR A 151 -6.21 5.95 5.18
CA THR A 151 -6.68 7.23 5.73
C THR A 151 -8.15 7.41 5.41
N GLU A 152 -8.98 7.72 6.41
CA GLU A 152 -10.38 8.10 6.18
C GLU A 152 -10.42 9.53 5.64
N VAL A 153 -11.00 9.70 4.45
CA VAL A 153 -11.08 11.01 3.77
C VAL A 153 -12.46 11.64 3.88
N ALA A 154 -13.50 10.84 4.10
CA ALA A 154 -14.85 11.34 4.34
C ALA A 154 -15.69 10.36 5.18
N ASP A 155 -16.55 10.91 6.03
CA ASP A 155 -17.62 10.21 6.76
C ASP A 155 -18.94 10.92 6.46
N LEU A 156 -19.77 10.29 5.63
CA LEU A 156 -21.05 10.82 5.16
C LEU A 156 -22.20 10.06 5.81
N ARG A 157 -23.28 10.79 6.12
CA ARG A 157 -24.49 10.21 6.72
C ARG A 157 -25.72 10.61 5.93
N ALA A 158 -26.63 9.65 5.74
CA ALA A 158 -27.91 9.88 5.10
C ALA A 158 -28.91 10.57 6.05
N ASP A 159 -28.78 10.35 7.36
CA ASP A 159 -29.72 10.81 8.39
C ASP A 159 -29.48 12.24 8.88
N THR A 160 -28.43 12.91 8.40
CA THR A 160 -28.22 14.35 8.61
C THR A 160 -29.02 15.20 7.62
N PHE A 161 -29.63 14.59 6.60
CA PHE A 161 -30.53 15.28 5.69
C PHE A 161 -31.93 15.36 6.32
N MET A 162 -32.24 16.49 6.95
CA MET A 162 -33.58 16.72 7.52
C MET A 162 -34.61 17.17 6.47
N GLY A 163 -34.20 17.47 5.23
CA GLY A 163 -35.08 18.09 4.24
C GLY A 163 -35.65 19.43 4.73
N ASP A 164 -36.51 20.06 3.93
CA ASP A 164 -37.33 21.16 4.42
C ASP A 164 -38.52 20.56 5.18
N ILE A 165 -38.34 20.36 6.48
CA ILE A 165 -39.37 19.78 7.38
C ILE A 165 -40.62 20.65 7.47
N SER A 166 -40.59 21.88 6.94
CA SER A 166 -41.70 22.84 6.99
C SER A 166 -42.94 22.39 6.21
N GLU A 167 -42.80 21.56 5.18
CA GLU A 167 -43.96 21.04 4.41
C GLU A 167 -44.66 19.85 5.08
N SER A 168 -43.98 19.14 5.99
CA SER A 168 -44.54 17.94 6.65
C SER A 168 -45.47 18.24 7.82
N ALA A 169 -45.52 19.50 8.27
CA ALA A 169 -46.44 19.98 9.30
C ALA A 169 -47.73 20.57 8.71
N SER A 170 -48.31 19.95 7.68
CA SER A 170 -49.66 20.35 7.24
C SER A 170 -50.69 19.84 8.24
N SER A 171 -51.19 20.73 9.10
CA SER A 171 -52.28 20.48 10.04
C SER A 171 -53.48 19.83 9.33
N PRO A 172 -54.07 18.73 9.83
CA PRO A 172 -55.19 18.07 9.16
C PRO A 172 -56.39 19.02 9.09
N ARG A 173 -56.81 19.40 7.89
CA ARG A 173 -58.05 20.15 7.66
C ARG A 173 -59.24 19.23 7.94
N PRO A 174 -60.21 19.62 8.79
CA PRO A 174 -61.36 18.79 9.10
C PRO A 174 -62.31 18.81 7.89
N GLY A 175 -62.35 17.74 7.11
CA GLY A 175 -63.29 17.67 5.97
C GLY A 175 -63.02 16.65 4.86
N LYS A 176 -62.18 15.63 5.07
CA LYS A 176 -62.04 14.54 4.08
C LYS A 176 -62.31 13.19 4.71
N THR A 177 -63.23 12.48 4.05
CA THR A 177 -63.68 11.10 4.20
C THR A 177 -62.67 10.13 4.83
N SER A 178 -63.15 9.41 5.86
CA SER A 178 -62.53 8.24 6.48
C SER A 178 -62.25 7.16 5.43
N GLY A 179 -60.99 7.00 5.02
CA GLY A 179 -60.61 5.96 4.05
C GLY A 179 -59.17 6.05 3.52
N SER A 180 -58.54 7.23 3.51
CA SER A 180 -57.10 7.32 3.23
C SER A 180 -56.33 7.24 4.54
N ARG A 181 -55.59 6.14 4.77
CA ARG A 181 -54.49 6.16 5.74
C ARG A 181 -53.54 7.27 5.30
N GLY A 182 -53.48 8.36 6.06
CA GLY A 182 -52.44 9.37 5.88
C GLY A 182 -51.07 8.71 5.99
N GLU A 183 -50.10 9.24 5.24
CA GLU A 183 -48.71 8.82 5.31
C GLU A 183 -48.27 8.83 6.78
N THR A 184 -47.87 7.66 7.29
CA THR A 184 -47.50 7.54 8.71
C THR A 184 -46.14 8.22 8.92
N GLY A 185 -45.84 8.71 10.12
CA GLY A 185 -44.53 9.33 10.39
C GLY A 185 -43.34 8.41 10.05
N THR A 186 -43.57 7.09 10.08
CA THR A 186 -42.62 6.07 9.60
C THR A 186 -42.41 6.07 8.09
N ASP A 187 -43.46 6.33 7.29
CA ASP A 187 -43.36 6.43 5.83
C ASP A 187 -42.59 7.69 5.43
N THR A 188 -42.88 8.83 6.09
CA THR A 188 -42.16 10.09 5.88
C THR A 188 -40.68 9.97 6.27
N ALA A 189 -40.38 9.34 7.41
CA ALA A 189 -38.99 9.10 7.84
C ALA A 189 -38.22 8.20 6.87
N LYS A 190 -38.88 7.17 6.32
CA LYS A 190 -38.29 6.29 5.31
C LYS A 190 -37.99 7.06 4.01
N LYS A 191 -38.92 7.88 3.54
CA LYS A 191 -38.74 8.70 2.34
C LYS A 191 -37.60 9.71 2.48
N LEU A 192 -37.46 10.36 3.64
CA LEU A 192 -36.34 11.25 3.93
C LEU A 192 -35.00 10.50 3.95
N LEU A 193 -34.99 9.29 4.51
CA LEU A 193 -33.80 8.44 4.52
C LEU A 193 -33.40 8.06 3.10
N ASP A 194 -34.34 7.61 2.25
CA ASP A 194 -34.07 7.21 0.86
C ASP A 194 -33.43 8.37 0.06
N VAL A 195 -33.96 9.59 0.20
CA VAL A 195 -33.39 10.81 -0.43
C VAL A 195 -31.99 11.11 0.12
N GLY A 196 -31.81 10.99 1.44
CA GLY A 196 -30.51 11.15 2.09
C GLY A 196 -29.48 10.13 1.57
N THR A 197 -29.90 8.88 1.37
CA THR A 197 -29.07 7.80 0.83
C THR A 197 -28.66 8.09 -0.62
N GLU A 198 -29.59 8.50 -1.49
CA GLU A 198 -29.29 8.84 -2.87
C GLU A 198 -28.27 9.98 -2.98
N ARG A 199 -28.44 11.03 -2.17
CA ARG A 199 -27.49 12.15 -2.13
C ARG A 199 -26.12 11.71 -1.63
N MET A 200 -26.08 10.95 -0.54
CA MET A 200 -24.84 10.39 0.00
C MET A 200 -24.11 9.55 -1.06
N LEU A 201 -24.83 8.70 -1.81
CA LEU A 201 -24.25 7.90 -2.89
C LEU A 201 -23.67 8.76 -4.01
N LYS A 202 -24.33 9.88 -4.35
CA LYS A 202 -23.81 10.85 -5.33
C LYS A 202 -22.51 11.48 -4.85
N GLU A 203 -22.46 11.93 -3.60
CA GLU A 203 -21.25 12.52 -3.00
C GLU A 203 -20.11 11.49 -2.92
N VAL A 204 -20.39 10.23 -2.60
CA VAL A 204 -19.40 9.14 -2.67
C VAL A 204 -18.85 8.97 -4.08
N LYS A 205 -19.71 8.98 -5.10
CA LYS A 205 -19.28 8.83 -6.50
C LYS A 205 -18.31 9.95 -6.91
N ASP A 206 -18.59 11.18 -6.51
CA ASP A 206 -17.75 12.34 -6.80
C ASP A 206 -16.39 12.26 -6.08
N LEU A 207 -16.33 11.60 -4.92
CA LEU A 207 -15.08 11.38 -4.15
C LEU A 207 -14.22 10.22 -4.68
N VAL A 208 -14.80 9.31 -5.46
CA VAL A 208 -14.12 8.09 -5.94
C VAL A 208 -13.69 8.21 -7.42
N THR A 209 -14.19 9.20 -8.15
CA THR A 209 -13.90 9.45 -9.58
C THR A 209 -12.82 10.51 -9.74
#